data_AF-A0A7V0MKK1-F1
#
_entry.id   AF-A0A7V0MKK1-F1
#
_cell.length_a   1.000
_cell.length_b   1.000
_cell.length_c   1.000
_cell.angle_alpha   90.00
_cell.angle_beta   90.00
_cell.angle_gamma   90.00
#
_symmetry.space_group_name_H-M   'P 1'
#
loop_
_entity.id
_entity.type
_entity.pdbx_description
1 polymer ?
#
loop_
_entity_poly.entity_id
_entity_poly.type
_entity_poly.pdbx_seq_one_letter_code
_entity_poly.pdbx_strand_id
1 'polypeptide(L)' 'MSATRYMDDEQMVKKAVKALIGAVGPIEANRFISMPRKKDGKCKRHREWERRLDKEEFFGKVFET' A
#
# COMPACT_ATOMS: atom_id res chain seq x y z
N MET A 1 23.30 -11.12 0.18
CA MET A 1 22.03 -10.36 0.12
C MET A 1 21.93 -9.73 -1.25
N SER A 2 20.97 -10.14 -2.08
CA SER A 2 20.75 -9.47 -3.37
C SER A 2 20.26 -8.06 -3.11
N ALA A 3 20.95 -7.05 -3.65
CA ALA A 3 20.51 -5.66 -3.56
C ALA A 3 19.18 -5.53 -4.31
N THR A 4 18.07 -5.47 -3.57
CA THR A 4 16.74 -5.22 -4.15
C THR A 4 16.76 -3.80 -4.72
N ARG A 5 16.90 -3.70 -6.04
CA ARG A 5 16.86 -2.42 -6.74
C ARG A 5 15.40 -2.01 -6.88
N TYR A 6 14.94 -1.14 -5.99
CA TYR A 6 13.61 -0.55 -6.09
C TYR A 6 13.54 0.33 -7.34
N MET A 7 12.45 0.18 -8.09
CA MET A 7 12.16 1.06 -9.21
C MET A 7 11.65 2.39 -8.66
N ASP A 8 12.02 3.48 -9.32
CA ASP A 8 11.49 4.79 -9.00
C ASP A 8 9.96 4.81 -9.06
N ASP A 9 9.33 5.50 -8.11
CA ASP A 9 7.87 5.51 -7.95
C ASP A 9 7.17 6.09 -9.18
N GLU A 10 7.74 7.15 -9.78
CA GLU A 10 7.17 7.77 -10.96
C GLU A 10 7.24 6.81 -12.16
N GLN A 11 8.37 6.11 -12.32
CA GLN A 11 8.52 5.06 -13.32
C GLN A 11 7.54 3.90 -13.10
N MET A 12 7.29 3.53 -11.84
CA MET A 12 6.35 2.49 -11.44
C MET A 12 4.93 2.85 -11.80
N VAL A 13 4.49 4.06 -11.44
CA VAL A 13 3.15 4.54 -11.76
C VAL A 13 2.95 4.57 -13.28
N LYS A 14 3.91 5.10 -14.06
CA LYS A 14 3.81 5.15 -15.53
C LYS A 14 3.65 3.75 -16.15
N LYS A 15 4.46 2.78 -15.71
CA LYS A 15 4.35 1.40 -16.22
C LYS A 15 3.03 0.74 -15.82
N ALA A 16 2.58 0.94 -14.57
CA ALA A 16 1.33 0.39 -14.08
C ALA A 16 0.12 0.96 -14.83
N VAL A 17 0.07 2.28 -15.06
CA VAL A 17 -1.01 2.91 -15.83
C VAL A 17 -1.01 2.42 -17.28
N LYS A 18 0.17 2.30 -17.92
CA LYS A 18 0.28 1.76 -19.28
C LYS A 18 -0.25 0.32 -19.36
N ALA A 19 0.12 -0.53 -18.41
CA ALA A 19 -0.36 -1.90 -18.35
C ALA A 19 -1.88 -1.97 -18.13
N LEU A 20 -2.41 -1.13 -17.24
CA LEU A 20 -3.85 -1.04 -16.96
C LEU A 20 -4.63 -0.62 -18.21
N ILE A 21 -4.21 0.46 -18.88
CA ILE A 21 -4.83 0.92 -20.13
C ILE A 21 -4.78 -0.17 -21.20
N GLY A 22 -3.66 -0.89 -21.32
CA GLY A 22 -3.52 -2.00 -22.27
C GLY A 22 -4.46 -3.17 -21.98
N ALA A 23 -4.79 -3.41 -20.71
CA ALA A 23 -5.64 -4.53 -20.30
C ALA A 23 -7.15 -4.23 -20.41
N VAL A 24 -7.58 -3.03 -20.00
CA VAL A 24 -9.03 -2.70 -19.88
C VAL A 24 -9.48 -1.55 -20.77
N GLY A 25 -8.55 -0.91 -21.50
CA GLY A 25 -8.82 0.29 -22.27
C GLY A 25 -8.81 1.57 -21.42
N PRO A 26 -8.65 2.74 -22.06
CA PRO A 26 -8.44 4.00 -21.36
C PRO A 26 -9.64 4.45 -20.51
N ILE A 27 -10.86 4.17 -20.96
CA ILE A 27 -12.10 4.55 -20.25
C ILE A 27 -12.24 3.78 -18.94
N GLU A 28 -12.14 2.44 -19.01
CA GLU A 28 -12.26 1.59 -17.81
C GLU A 28 -11.05 1.74 -16.88
N ALA A 29 -9.86 1.98 -17.42
CA ALA A 29 -8.68 2.31 -16.61
C ALA A 29 -8.91 3.58 -15.78
N ASN A 30 -9.45 4.63 -16.40
CA ASN A 30 -9.77 5.86 -15.68
C ASN A 30 -10.88 5.63 -14.63
N ARG A 31 -11.91 4.86 -14.97
CA ARG A 31 -12.98 4.48 -14.03
C ARG A 31 -12.42 3.71 -12.83
N PHE A 32 -11.48 2.80 -13.04
CA PHE A 32 -10.82 2.05 -11.97
C PHE A 32 -10.00 2.97 -11.04
N ILE A 33 -9.20 3.88 -11.61
CA ILE A 33 -8.36 4.80 -10.83
C ILE A 33 -9.22 5.79 -10.02
N SER A 34 -10.28 6.31 -10.64
CA SER A 34 -11.19 7.28 -10.02
C SER A 34 -12.23 6.64 -9.08
N MET A 35 -12.32 5.31 -9.07
CA MET A 35 -13.28 4.60 -8.23
C MET A 35 -13.04 4.96 -6.76
N PRO A 36 -14.06 5.45 -6.03
CA PRO A 36 -13.91 5.75 -4.62
C PRO A 36 -13.60 4.45 -3.89
N ARG A 37 -12.37 4.32 -3.40
CA ARG A 37 -12.01 3.18 -2.56
C ARG A 37 -12.84 3.30 -1.29
N LYS A 38 -13.66 2.29 -1.01
CA LYS A 38 -14.21 2.12 0.33
C LYS A 38 -13.01 2.14 1.27
N LYS A 39 -12.98 3.08 2.21
CA LYS A 39 -11.98 3.07 3.27
C LYS A 39 -12.25 1.81 4.07
N ASP A 40 -11.54 0.74 3.76
CA ASP A 40 -11.62 -0.48 4.53
C ASP A 40 -11.27 -0.12 5.97
N GLY A 41 -12.25 -0.28 6.87
CA GLY A 41 -12.08 0.02 8.28
C GLY A 41 -10.94 -0.79 8.92
N LYS A 42 -10.42 -1.81 8.23
CA LYS A 42 -9.26 -2.62 8.64
C LYS A 42 -8.03 -1.75 8.92
N CYS A 43 -7.61 -0.89 8.00
CA CYS A 43 -6.43 -0.04 8.20
C CYS A 43 -6.67 1.03 9.27
N LYS A 44 -7.91 1.53 9.40
CA LYS A 44 -8.27 2.43 10.50
C LYS A 44 -8.19 1.73 11.85
N ARG A 45 -8.80 0.55 11.99
CA ARG A 45 -8.75 -0.27 13.20
C ARG A 45 -7.32 -0.65 13.57
N HIS A 46 -6.49 -1.00 12.59
CA HIS A 46 -5.07 -1.29 12.82
C HIS A 46 -4.35 -0.06 13.35
N ARG A 47 -4.50 1.11 12.71
CA ARG A 47 -3.90 2.36 13.16
C ARG A 47 -4.39 2.79 14.54
N GLU A 48 -5.67 2.56 14.85
CA GLU A 48 -6.24 2.85 16.16
C GLU A 48 -5.70 1.91 17.24
N TRP A 49 -5.51 0.64 16.91
CA TRP A 49 -4.85 -0.33 17.78
C TRP A 49 -3.38 0.02 18.01
N GLU A 50 -2.62 0.31 16.95
CA GLU A 50 -1.21 0.74 17.04
C GLU A 50 -1.04 1.97 17.95
N ARG A 51 -1.93 2.96 17.83
CA ARG A 51 -1.89 4.17 18.67
C ARG A 51 -2.12 3.91 20.16
N ARG A 52 -2.73 2.78 20.52
CA ARG A 52 -2.98 2.41 21.92
C ARG A 52 -1.83 1.64 22.54
N LEU A 53 -0.83 1.24 21.75
CA LEU A 53 0.32 0.49 22.25
C LEU A 53 1.39 1.45 22.74
N ASP A 54 1.96 1.10 23.89
CA ASP A 54 3.28 1.61 24.26
C ASP A 54 4.33 0.90 23.39
N LYS A 55 5.13 1.68 22.67
CA LYS A 55 6.05 1.17 21.66
C LYS A 55 7.20 0.38 22.30
N GLU A 56 7.69 0.82 23.45
CA GLU A 56 8.84 0.22 24.12
C GLU A 56 8.42 -1.10 24.78
N GLU A 57 7.28 -1.12 25.46
CA GLU A 57 6.72 -2.34 26.05
C GLU A 57 6.35 -3.38 24.99
N PHE A 58 5.72 -2.95 23.89
CA PHE A 58 5.31 -3.86 22.82
C PHE A 58 6.52 -4.48 22.12
N PHE A 59 7.55 -3.69 21.81
CA PHE A 59 8.75 -4.21 21.19
C PHE A 59 9.57 -5.09 22.13
N GLY A 60 9.61 -4.78 23.42
CA GLY A 60 10.17 -5.68 24.43
C GLY A 60 9.53 -7.06 24.36
N LYS A 61 8.20 -7.14 24.42
CA LYS A 61 7.47 -8.43 24.38
C LYS A 61 7.57 -9.19 23.06
N VAL A 62 7.60 -8.49 21.93
CA VAL A 62 7.58 -9.12 20.59
C VAL A 62 8.97 -9.59 20.16
N PHE A 63 10.00 -8.85 20.56
CA PHE A 63 11.38 -9.11 20.15
C PHE A 63 12.26 -9.66 21.28
N GLU A 64 11.72 -9.88 22.48
CA GLU A 64 12.37 -10.70 23.50
C GLU A 64 12.61 -12.10 22.95
N THR A 65 13.88 -12.50 22.94
CA THR A 65 14.38 -13.83 22.61
C THR A 65 14.58 -14.62 23.90
#